data_AF-A0A7C7ZMT0-F1
#
_entry.id   AF-A0A7C7ZMT0-F1
#
_cell.length_a   1.000
_cell.length_b   1.000
_cell.length_c   1.000
_cell.angle_alpha   90.00
_cell.angle_beta   90.00
_cell.angle_gamma   90.00
#
_symmetry.space_group_name_H-M   'P 1'
#
loop_
_entity.id
_entity.type
_entity.pdbx_description
1 polymer ?
#
loop_
_entity_poly.entity_id
_entity_poly.type
_entity_poly.pdbx_seq_one_letter_code
_entity_poly.pdbx_strand_id
1 'polypeptide(L)'
;MALFNFLQKNTAPKSSLQGDDNDEAPAPEYIISTTGRHYDGLDNNDIAIKIWLPEVLSLALDEMASYTSSSKSDLLRQTFFSYLYGRYDLMGLIERGDHRFALNPPPMFSRQAKEPSEASQIINRTPELGKNTEDVKVWIPGQIKSDLQTLADESGYTLSHFIREVLISTLFGRTYLSEPEKLESFKISFVEYET
;
A
#
# COMPACT_ATOMS: atom_id res chain seq x y z
N MET A 1 -34.16 -2.00 18.94
CA MET A 1 -32.76 -1.97 18.45
C MET A 1 -31.85 -2.31 19.62
N ALA A 2 -31.38 -3.55 19.71
CA ALA A 2 -30.45 -3.99 20.74
C ALA A 2 -29.50 -5.05 20.17
N LEU A 3 -28.21 -4.75 20.32
CA LEU A 3 -27.04 -5.61 20.49
C LEU A 3 -27.11 -7.07 20.01
N PHE A 4 -26.33 -7.36 18.97
CA PHE A 4 -25.79 -8.69 18.70
C PHE A 4 -24.72 -9.03 19.75
N ASN A 5 -25.00 -10.06 20.53
CA ASN A 5 -24.01 -10.86 21.23
C ASN A 5 -24.35 -12.32 20.99
N PHE A 6 -23.34 -13.17 21.11
CA PHE A 6 -23.42 -14.62 21.26
C PHE A 6 -23.12 -15.46 20.02
N LEU A 7 -21.82 -15.69 19.78
CA LEU A 7 -21.30 -16.96 19.26
C LEU A 7 -19.85 -17.15 19.74
N GLN A 8 -19.69 -17.34 21.05
CA GLN A 8 -18.58 -18.16 21.57
C GLN A 8 -19.11 -19.59 21.65
N LYS A 9 -18.73 -20.44 20.68
CA LYS A 9 -18.75 -21.88 20.87
C LYS A 9 -17.31 -22.37 20.94
N ASN A 10 -16.85 -22.55 22.17
CA ASN A 10 -15.74 -23.44 22.49
C ASN A 10 -16.09 -24.85 21.99
N THR A 11 -15.29 -25.37 21.08
CA THR A 11 -15.20 -26.82 20.84
C THR A 11 -13.73 -27.20 20.87
N ALA A 12 -13.29 -27.68 22.03
CA ALA A 12 -12.05 -28.44 22.16
C ALA A 12 -12.15 -29.73 21.31
N PRO A 13 -11.09 -30.16 20.62
CA PRO A 13 -11.12 -31.42 19.89
C PRO A 13 -11.03 -32.60 20.86
N LYS A 14 -12.05 -33.46 20.82
CA LYS A 14 -12.02 -34.78 21.45
C LYS A 14 -11.00 -35.64 20.70
N SER A 15 -10.03 -36.14 21.44
CA SER A 15 -9.15 -37.23 21.04
C SER A 15 -9.97 -38.50 20.79
N SER A 16 -9.94 -39.02 19.56
CA SER A 16 -10.28 -40.42 19.27
C SER A 16 -9.45 -40.93 18.09
N LEU A 17 -8.59 -41.89 18.42
CA LEU A 17 -8.31 -43.14 17.70
C LEU A 17 -8.07 -43.11 16.19
N GLN A 18 -6.79 -43.36 15.86
CA GLN A 18 -6.24 -44.11 14.73
C GLN A 18 -7.22 -44.61 13.64
N GLY A 19 -7.04 -44.10 12.43
CA GLY A 19 -7.47 -44.69 11.16
C GLY A 19 -6.52 -44.21 10.07
N ASP A 20 -5.86 -45.16 9.38
CA ASP A 20 -5.14 -44.92 8.13
C ASP A 20 -6.18 -44.57 7.07
N ASP A 21 -6.29 -43.29 6.70
CA ASP A 21 -6.98 -42.84 5.49
C ASP A 21 -6.18 -41.65 4.93
N ASN A 22 -5.57 -41.85 3.75
CA ASN A 22 -5.06 -40.77 2.90
C ASN A 22 -6.26 -40.03 2.26
N ASP A 23 -7.12 -39.49 3.11
CA ASP A 23 -8.13 -38.52 2.71
C ASP A 23 -7.45 -37.15 2.72
N GLU A 24 -6.82 -36.80 1.60
CA GLU A 24 -6.47 -35.41 1.32
C GLU A 24 -7.76 -34.60 1.42
N ALA A 25 -7.90 -33.84 2.51
CA ALA A 25 -9.04 -32.95 2.70
C ALA A 25 -9.21 -32.10 1.43
N PRO A 26 -10.44 -31.94 0.91
CA PRO A 26 -10.66 -31.19 -0.31
C PRO A 26 -10.02 -29.81 -0.18
N ALA A 27 -9.26 -29.42 -1.20
CA ALA A 27 -8.59 -28.13 -1.21
C ALA A 27 -9.63 -27.04 -0.87
N PRO A 28 -9.30 -26.11 0.05
CA PRO A 28 -10.25 -25.09 0.46
C PRO A 28 -10.75 -24.32 -0.77
N GLU A 29 -12.08 -24.22 -0.90
CA GLU A 29 -12.69 -23.44 -1.96
C GLU A 29 -12.52 -21.96 -1.66
N TYR A 30 -11.73 -21.27 -2.50
CA TYR A 30 -11.48 -19.83 -2.38
C TYR A 30 -12.50 -19.05 -3.23
N ILE A 31 -13.05 -17.96 -2.68
CA ILE A 31 -13.98 -17.06 -3.37
C ILE A 31 -13.23 -16.15 -4.35
N ILE A 32 -12.01 -15.74 -4.03
CA ILE A 32 -11.20 -14.81 -4.84
C ILE A 32 -10.16 -15.60 -5.65
N SER A 33 -10.23 -15.57 -6.98
CA SER A 33 -9.33 -16.34 -7.85
C SER A 33 -7.88 -15.85 -7.90
N THR A 34 -7.61 -14.56 -7.68
CA THR A 34 -6.31 -13.86 -7.90
C THR A 34 -5.85 -13.86 -9.37
N THR A 35 -4.81 -13.07 -9.68
CA THR A 35 -4.21 -12.97 -11.01
C THR A 35 -3.23 -14.11 -11.34
N GLY A 36 -2.89 -14.96 -10.36
CA GLY A 36 -1.90 -16.01 -10.53
C GLY A 36 -0.44 -15.53 -10.48
N ARG A 37 -0.18 -14.27 -10.11
CA ARG A 37 1.19 -13.78 -9.86
C ARG A 37 1.79 -14.40 -8.60
N HIS A 38 3.11 -14.55 -8.61
CA HIS A 38 3.90 -15.04 -7.48
C HIS A 38 4.52 -13.88 -6.70
N TYR A 39 4.50 -13.98 -5.38
CA TYR A 39 4.93 -12.90 -4.45
C TYR A 39 6.04 -13.35 -3.50
N ASP A 40 6.77 -14.41 -3.84
CA ASP A 40 7.81 -15.00 -2.98
C ASP A 40 8.94 -14.01 -2.65
N GLY A 41 9.18 -13.03 -3.52
CA GLY A 41 10.15 -11.95 -3.29
C GLY A 41 9.71 -10.90 -2.26
N LEU A 42 8.51 -11.01 -1.68
CA LEU A 42 7.91 -10.01 -0.79
C LEU A 42 7.92 -10.39 0.70
N ASP A 43 8.59 -11.48 1.07
CA ASP A 43 8.55 -12.03 2.45
C ASP A 43 9.25 -11.15 3.49
N ASN A 44 10.30 -10.43 3.09
CA ASN A 44 11.19 -9.74 4.03
C ASN A 44 11.07 -8.22 3.88
N ASN A 45 10.79 -7.52 5.00
CA ASN A 45 10.86 -6.06 5.06
C ASN A 45 12.31 -5.61 5.28
N ASP A 46 13.15 -5.79 4.27
CA ASP A 46 14.62 -5.73 4.37
C ASP A 46 15.23 -4.37 4.01
N ILE A 47 14.48 -3.49 3.35
CA ILE A 47 14.97 -2.17 2.95
C ILE A 47 14.12 -1.05 3.55
N ALA A 48 14.81 -0.06 4.14
CA ALA A 48 14.18 1.16 4.62
C ALA A 48 14.04 2.22 3.51
N ILE A 49 12.87 2.84 3.42
CA ILE A 49 12.65 4.08 2.68
C ILE A 49 12.32 5.19 3.69
N LYS A 50 12.97 6.35 3.55
CA LYS A 50 12.64 7.57 4.28
C LYS A 50 11.92 8.54 3.35
N ILE A 51 10.75 9.02 3.77
CA ILE A 51 9.86 9.88 2.99
C ILE A 51 9.48 11.08 3.87
N TRP A 52 9.45 12.26 3.27
CA TRP A 52 8.94 13.47 3.91
C TRP A 52 7.52 13.71 3.41
N LEU A 53 6.54 13.66 4.30
CA LEU A 53 5.11 13.80 3.98
C LEU A 53 4.59 15.17 4.40
N PRO A 54 3.53 15.67 3.73
CA PRO A 54 2.72 16.76 4.28
C PRO A 54 2.11 16.35 5.63
N GLU A 55 2.01 17.30 6.56
CA GLU A 55 1.44 17.07 7.90
C GLU A 55 0.06 16.42 7.85
N VAL A 56 -0.82 16.92 6.98
CA VAL A 56 -2.18 16.39 6.79
C VAL A 56 -2.17 14.91 6.40
N LEU A 57 -1.23 14.50 5.55
CA LEU A 57 -1.10 13.11 5.13
C LEU A 57 -0.58 12.23 6.27
N SER A 58 0.35 12.74 7.08
CA SER A 58 0.86 12.03 8.26
C SER A 58 -0.24 11.82 9.30
N LEU A 59 -1.08 12.84 9.53
CA LEU A 59 -2.23 12.79 10.44
C LEU A 59 -3.28 11.78 9.97
N ALA A 60 -3.64 11.80 8.67
CA ALA A 60 -4.58 10.83 8.12
C ALA A 60 -4.08 9.38 8.30
N LEU A 61 -2.77 9.15 8.11
CA LEU A 61 -2.16 7.84 8.38
C LEU A 61 -2.23 7.45 9.87
N ASP A 62 -2.05 8.39 10.80
CA ASP A 62 -2.24 8.14 12.25
C ASP A 62 -3.67 7.72 12.59
N GLU A 63 -4.65 8.45 12.06
CA GLU A 63 -6.07 8.19 12.29
C GLU A 63 -6.48 6.83 11.73
N MET A 64 -6.07 6.53 10.48
CA MET A 64 -6.33 5.23 9.86
C MET A 64 -5.63 4.09 10.61
N ALA A 65 -4.40 4.30 11.08
CA ALA A 65 -3.65 3.27 11.83
C ALA A 65 -4.37 2.95 13.14
N SER A 66 -4.82 4.00 13.84
CA SER A 66 -5.61 3.88 15.07
C SER A 66 -6.94 3.16 14.83
N TYR A 67 -7.68 3.53 13.79
CA TYR A 67 -8.96 2.91 13.44
C TYR A 67 -8.80 1.42 13.07
N THR A 68 -7.74 1.09 12.34
CA THR A 68 -7.46 -0.28 11.86
C THR A 68 -6.63 -1.10 12.84
N SER A 69 -6.40 -0.62 14.07
CA SER A 69 -5.52 -1.23 15.08
C SER A 69 -4.20 -1.77 14.49
N SER A 70 -3.59 -0.96 13.63
CA SER A 70 -2.41 -1.29 12.84
C SER A 70 -1.36 -0.19 12.98
N SER A 71 -0.19 -0.34 12.34
CA SER A 71 0.81 0.73 12.29
C SER A 71 0.72 1.53 10.98
N LYS A 72 1.25 2.78 10.98
CA LYS A 72 1.47 3.52 9.72
C LYS A 72 2.27 2.71 8.71
N SER A 73 3.27 1.95 9.19
CA SER A 73 4.10 1.12 8.33
C SER A 73 3.30 0.00 7.64
N ASP A 74 2.33 -0.61 8.34
CA ASP A 74 1.44 -1.61 7.75
C ASP A 74 0.53 -1.00 6.70
N LEU A 75 -0.04 0.19 6.99
CA LEU A 75 -0.84 0.93 6.01
C LEU A 75 -0.02 1.25 4.77
N LEU A 76 1.19 1.78 4.92
CA LEU A 76 2.07 2.10 3.80
C LEU A 76 2.41 0.86 2.97
N ARG A 77 2.76 -0.25 3.62
CA ARG A 77 3.03 -1.52 2.92
C ARG A 77 1.83 -2.02 2.15
N GLN A 78 0.64 -2.01 2.76
CA GLN A 78 -0.59 -2.41 2.09
C GLN A 78 -0.93 -1.47 0.91
N THR A 79 -0.73 -0.16 1.07
CA THR A 79 -0.93 0.83 0.02
C THR A 79 0.02 0.58 -1.15
N PHE A 80 1.31 0.36 -0.90
CA PHE A 80 2.28 0.09 -1.97
C PHE A 80 1.99 -1.22 -2.67
N PHE A 81 1.65 -2.29 -1.94
CA PHE A 81 1.24 -3.55 -2.53
C PHE A 81 0.00 -3.37 -3.41
N SER A 82 -1.03 -2.71 -2.90
CA SER A 82 -2.29 -2.49 -3.64
C SER A 82 -2.09 -1.61 -4.87
N TYR A 83 -1.17 -0.65 -4.81
CA TYR A 83 -0.84 0.23 -5.93
C TYR A 83 -0.09 -0.53 -7.03
N LEU A 84 0.94 -1.30 -6.68
CA LEU A 84 1.77 -2.03 -7.65
C LEU A 84 1.08 -3.28 -8.21
N TYR A 85 0.48 -4.07 -7.32
CA TYR A 85 -0.01 -5.41 -7.65
C TYR A 85 -1.53 -5.50 -7.60
N GLY A 86 -2.23 -4.45 -7.16
CA GLY A 86 -3.68 -4.41 -7.18
C GLY A 86 -4.32 -5.00 -5.92
N ARG A 87 -5.48 -4.42 -5.57
CA ARG A 87 -6.27 -4.84 -4.41
C ARG A 87 -6.89 -6.23 -4.56
N TYR A 88 -7.11 -6.67 -5.80
CA TYR A 88 -7.68 -7.98 -6.09
C TYR A 88 -6.80 -9.12 -5.56
N ASP A 89 -5.50 -9.03 -5.79
CA ASP A 89 -4.54 -10.02 -5.29
C ASP A 89 -4.35 -9.93 -3.78
N LEU A 90 -4.36 -8.72 -3.22
CA LEU A 90 -4.32 -8.53 -1.77
C LEU A 90 -5.47 -9.25 -1.07
N MET A 91 -6.69 -9.13 -1.60
CA MET A 91 -7.86 -9.80 -1.03
C MET A 91 -7.72 -11.32 -1.09
N GLY A 92 -7.26 -11.87 -2.21
CA GLY A 92 -7.06 -13.31 -2.34
C GLY A 92 -5.93 -13.86 -1.47
N LEU A 93 -4.86 -13.09 -1.24
CA LEU A 93 -3.82 -13.43 -0.28
C LEU A 93 -4.39 -13.52 1.15
N ILE A 94 -5.14 -12.50 1.58
CA ILE A 94 -5.76 -12.48 2.91
C ILE A 94 -6.73 -13.67 3.09
N GLU A 95 -7.53 -13.98 2.06
CA GLU A 95 -8.44 -15.14 2.07
C GLU A 95 -7.69 -16.46 2.23
N ARG A 96 -6.50 -16.57 1.64
CA ARG A 96 -5.61 -17.75 1.74
C ARG A 96 -4.82 -17.82 3.04
N GLY A 97 -5.06 -16.89 3.97
CA GLY A 97 -4.35 -16.82 5.25
C GLY A 97 -2.97 -16.15 5.16
N ASP A 98 -2.63 -15.53 4.03
CA ASP A 98 -1.42 -14.74 3.91
C ASP A 98 -1.68 -13.31 4.40
N HIS A 99 -1.18 -13.04 5.61
CA HIS A 99 -1.43 -11.79 6.32
C HIS A 99 -0.25 -10.82 6.29
N ARG A 100 0.77 -11.04 5.45
CA ARG A 100 1.98 -10.18 5.42
C ARG A 100 1.70 -8.70 5.09
N PHE A 101 0.60 -8.43 4.39
CA PHE A 101 0.10 -7.09 4.06
C PHE A 101 -1.28 -6.81 4.65
N ALA A 102 -1.80 -7.66 5.54
CA ALA A 102 -3.07 -7.42 6.21
C ALA A 102 -2.91 -6.28 7.23
N LEU A 103 -4.00 -5.54 7.48
CA LEU A 103 -4.08 -4.64 8.63
C LEU A 103 -4.56 -5.46 9.84
N ASN A 104 -4.07 -5.14 11.04
CA ASN A 104 -4.15 -5.97 12.26
C ASN A 104 -3.21 -7.20 12.36
N PRO A 105 -1.93 -7.17 11.91
CA PRO A 105 -0.97 -8.16 12.37
C PRO A 105 -0.68 -7.95 13.87
N PRO A 106 -0.14 -8.95 14.61
CA PRO A 106 0.18 -8.79 16.02
C PRO A 106 1.05 -7.53 16.28
N PRO A 107 0.84 -6.81 17.39
CA PRO A 107 1.31 -5.44 17.58
C PRO A 107 2.84 -5.31 17.50
N MET A 108 3.33 -4.47 16.59
CA MET A 108 4.73 -4.03 16.54
C MET A 108 4.81 -2.51 16.76
N PHE A 109 5.56 -2.09 17.78
CA PHE A 109 5.71 -0.67 18.13
C PHE A 109 6.86 0.00 17.37
N SER A 110 6.64 1.23 16.88
CA SER A 110 7.69 2.11 16.36
C SER A 110 7.73 3.40 17.19
N ARG A 111 8.92 3.81 17.65
CA ARG A 111 9.15 5.06 18.40
C ARG A 111 9.90 6.04 17.49
N GLN A 112 9.35 7.24 17.31
CA GLN A 112 9.96 8.33 16.52
C GLN A 112 11.00 9.12 17.33
N ALA A 113 11.98 9.71 16.61
CA ALA A 113 12.85 10.79 17.07
C ALA A 113 13.05 11.82 15.94
N LYS A 114 13.11 13.09 16.33
CA LYS A 114 13.08 14.32 15.51
C LYS A 114 14.50 14.82 15.17
N GLU A 115 14.67 15.43 14.00
CA GLU A 115 15.21 16.79 13.74
C GLU A 115 15.28 17.03 12.20
N PRO A 116 15.02 18.27 11.71
CA PRO A 116 14.89 18.56 10.29
C PRO A 116 16.24 18.92 9.65
N SER A 117 16.41 18.55 8.37
CA SER A 117 17.49 19.05 7.51
C SER A 117 16.92 19.70 6.25
N GLU A 118 17.62 20.70 5.74
CA GLU A 118 17.16 21.68 4.73
C GLU A 118 16.63 21.09 3.42
N ALA A 119 15.73 21.89 2.82
CA ALA A 119 14.78 21.53 1.78
C ALA A 119 15.37 21.24 0.40
N SER A 120 14.82 20.23 -0.27
CA SER A 120 14.80 20.13 -1.74
C SER A 120 13.49 20.73 -2.27
N GLN A 121 13.59 21.67 -3.22
CA GLN A 121 12.44 22.22 -3.96
C GLN A 121 11.79 21.11 -4.81
N ILE A 122 10.90 20.34 -4.20
CA ILE A 122 10.04 19.41 -4.91
C ILE A 122 8.74 20.15 -5.21
N ILE A 123 8.34 20.19 -6.49
CA ILE A 123 7.05 20.73 -6.90
C ILE A 123 5.97 20.03 -6.07
N ASN A 124 5.36 20.76 -5.13
CA ASN A 124 4.26 20.26 -4.34
C ASN A 124 2.98 20.51 -5.16
N ARG A 125 2.45 19.46 -5.78
CA ARG A 125 1.20 19.54 -6.58
C ARG A 125 -0.06 19.72 -5.73
N THR A 126 0.09 19.63 -4.41
CA THR A 126 -0.96 19.75 -3.41
C THR A 126 -0.50 20.71 -2.30
N PRO A 127 -0.25 21.99 -2.61
CA PRO A 127 0.22 22.97 -1.62
C PRO A 127 -0.75 23.14 -0.45
N GLU A 128 -2.04 22.87 -0.67
CA GLU A 128 -3.10 22.87 0.35
C GLU A 128 -2.90 21.80 1.43
N LEU A 129 -2.16 20.73 1.15
CA LEU A 129 -1.81 19.71 2.15
C LEU A 129 -0.66 20.15 3.07
N GLY A 130 -0.09 21.34 2.84
CA GLY A 130 0.99 21.91 3.63
C GLY A 130 2.39 21.56 3.12
N LYS A 131 3.41 21.91 3.91
CA LYS A 131 4.82 21.61 3.60
C LYS A 131 5.13 20.15 3.94
N ASN A 132 6.08 19.55 3.22
CA ASN A 132 6.57 18.20 3.50
C ASN A 132 7.52 18.22 4.72
N THR A 133 6.97 18.22 5.93
CA THR A 133 7.74 18.35 7.18
C THR A 133 7.84 17.06 7.99
N GLU A 134 6.92 16.12 7.77
CA GLU A 134 6.81 14.93 8.59
C GLU A 134 7.66 13.79 8.03
N ASP A 135 8.61 13.31 8.83
CA ASP A 135 9.48 12.22 8.40
C ASP A 135 8.89 10.84 8.74
N VAL A 136 8.81 10.00 7.72
CA VAL A 136 8.32 8.64 7.86
C VAL A 136 9.36 7.68 7.31
N LYS A 137 9.79 6.74 8.16
CA LYS A 137 10.66 5.63 7.79
C LYS A 137 9.84 4.35 7.79
N VAL A 138 9.85 3.64 6.68
CA VAL A 138 9.15 2.35 6.53
C VAL A 138 10.11 1.31 5.98
N TRP A 139 10.12 0.14 6.60
CA TRP A 139 10.80 -1.04 6.08
C TRP A 139 9.84 -1.82 5.18
N ILE A 140 10.28 -2.09 3.95
CA ILE A 140 9.49 -2.76 2.91
C ILE A 140 10.37 -3.78 2.18
N PRO A 141 9.78 -4.72 1.42
CA PRO A 141 10.55 -5.61 0.57
C PRO A 141 11.30 -4.88 -0.53
N GLY A 142 12.53 -5.31 -0.79
CA GLY A 142 13.36 -4.75 -1.84
C GLY A 142 12.70 -4.70 -3.21
N GLN A 143 11.89 -5.71 -3.55
CA GLN A 143 11.12 -5.72 -4.79
C GLN A 143 10.09 -4.59 -4.85
N ILE A 144 9.34 -4.31 -3.77
CA ILE A 144 8.39 -3.17 -3.73
C ILE A 144 9.14 -1.85 -3.96
N LYS A 145 10.30 -1.67 -3.34
CA LYS A 145 11.11 -0.47 -3.56
C LYS A 145 11.55 -0.35 -5.03
N SER A 146 12.05 -1.46 -5.60
CA SER A 146 12.51 -1.50 -6.99
C SER A 146 11.38 -1.13 -7.94
N ASP A 147 10.21 -1.75 -7.79
CA ASP A 147 9.08 -1.53 -8.67
C ASP A 147 8.53 -0.09 -8.54
N LEU A 148 8.47 0.47 -7.32
CA LEU A 148 8.14 1.89 -7.12
C LEU A 148 9.18 2.82 -7.77
N GLN A 149 10.46 2.47 -7.71
CA GLN A 149 11.54 3.26 -8.33
C GLN A 149 11.40 3.25 -9.85
N THR A 150 11.15 2.08 -10.46
CA THR A 150 10.91 1.98 -11.90
C THR A 150 9.76 2.88 -12.35
N LEU A 151 8.61 2.84 -11.67
CA LEU A 151 7.47 3.71 -12.01
C LEU A 151 7.75 5.19 -11.77
N ALA A 152 8.54 5.53 -10.75
CA ALA A 152 8.97 6.90 -10.50
C ALA A 152 9.86 7.42 -11.63
N ASP A 153 10.84 6.62 -12.07
CA ASP A 153 11.77 6.94 -13.14
C ASP A 153 11.03 7.11 -14.48
N GLU A 154 10.09 6.21 -14.80
CA GLU A 154 9.22 6.31 -15.98
C GLU A 154 8.35 7.59 -15.98
N SER A 155 7.96 8.05 -14.80
CA SER A 155 7.18 9.28 -14.61
C SER A 155 8.05 10.55 -14.53
N GLY A 156 9.38 10.42 -14.59
CA GLY A 156 10.30 11.54 -14.44
C GLY A 156 10.33 12.17 -13.05
N TYR A 157 9.94 11.42 -12.01
CA TYR A 157 9.88 11.89 -10.63
C TYR A 157 10.90 11.17 -9.74
N THR A 158 11.32 11.86 -8.68
CA THR A 158 12.05 11.17 -7.59
C THR A 158 11.12 10.19 -6.87
N LEU A 159 11.66 9.10 -6.33
CA LEU A 159 10.89 8.10 -5.58
C LEU A 159 10.05 8.72 -4.45
N SER A 160 10.60 9.68 -3.71
CA SER A 160 9.89 10.37 -2.62
C SER A 160 8.71 11.21 -3.15
N HIS A 161 8.87 11.86 -4.31
CA HIS A 161 7.78 12.58 -4.95
C HIS A 161 6.68 11.63 -5.44
N PHE A 162 7.09 10.58 -6.15
CA PHE A 162 6.19 9.58 -6.68
C PHE A 162 5.37 8.90 -5.57
N ILE A 163 6.02 8.47 -4.49
CA ILE A 163 5.31 7.86 -3.36
C ILE A 163 4.31 8.83 -2.73
N ARG A 164 4.63 10.13 -2.60
CA ARG A 164 3.64 11.10 -2.12
C ARG A 164 2.41 11.16 -3.03
N GLU A 165 2.58 11.16 -4.35
CA GLU A 165 1.43 11.12 -5.27
C GLU A 165 0.61 9.82 -5.13
N VAL A 166 1.28 8.68 -4.96
CA VAL A 166 0.62 7.39 -4.68
C VAL A 166 -0.21 7.47 -3.40
N LEU A 167 0.37 8.00 -2.32
CA LEU A 167 -0.33 8.14 -1.04
C LEU A 167 -1.49 9.11 -1.13
N ILE A 168 -1.30 10.30 -1.71
CA ILE A 168 -2.38 11.29 -1.87
C ILE A 168 -3.51 10.70 -2.70
N SER A 169 -3.20 10.10 -3.84
CA SER A 169 -4.24 9.54 -4.72
C SER A 169 -4.96 8.34 -4.11
N THR A 170 -4.30 7.57 -3.25
CA THR A 170 -4.92 6.41 -2.58
C THR A 170 -5.75 6.82 -1.35
N LEU A 171 -5.27 7.78 -0.55
CA LEU A 171 -5.91 8.16 0.71
C LEU A 171 -6.99 9.24 0.50
N PHE A 172 -6.69 10.26 -0.29
CA PHE A 172 -7.59 11.40 -0.52
C PHE A 172 -8.29 11.35 -1.88
N GLY A 173 -7.91 10.40 -2.73
CA GLY A 173 -8.45 10.24 -4.07
C GLY A 173 -7.64 11.00 -5.12
N ARG A 174 -7.70 10.52 -6.37
CA ARG A 174 -6.92 11.08 -7.48
C ARG A 174 -7.24 12.55 -7.77
N THR A 175 -8.44 13.01 -7.43
CA THR A 175 -8.88 14.40 -7.62
C THR A 175 -8.09 15.42 -6.81
N TYR A 176 -7.36 15.00 -5.77
CA TYR A 176 -6.46 15.88 -5.04
C TYR A 176 -5.16 16.17 -5.80
N LEU A 177 -4.75 15.31 -6.74
CA LEU A 177 -3.63 15.63 -7.60
C LEU A 177 -4.11 16.56 -8.71
N SER A 178 -3.88 17.86 -8.56
CA SER A 178 -4.10 18.83 -9.64
C SER A 178 -3.46 18.33 -10.93
N GLU A 179 -4.19 18.30 -12.04
CA GLU A 179 -3.62 17.88 -13.34
C GLU A 179 -2.38 18.73 -13.66
N PRO A 180 -1.33 18.13 -14.24
CA PRO A 180 -0.29 18.95 -14.80
C PRO A 180 -0.93 19.77 -15.93
N GLU A 181 -0.78 21.11 -15.91
CA GLU A 181 -0.96 21.93 -17.12
C GLU A 181 0.05 21.45 -18.18
N LYS A 182 -0.29 20.39 -18.90
CA LYS A 182 0.37 19.91 -20.11
C LYS A 182 -0.64 19.26 -21.04
N LEU A 183 -1.61 20.06 -21.48
CA LEU A 183 -2.03 19.97 -22.88
C LEU A 183 -0.98 20.75 -23.69
N GLU A 184 0.22 20.17 -23.86
CA GLU A 184 1.06 20.60 -24.97
C GLU A 184 0.25 20.29 -26.23
N SER A 185 -0.22 21.36 -26.88
CA SER A 185 -0.96 21.29 -28.13
C SER A 185 -0.21 20.41 -29.12
N PHE A 186 -0.75 19.23 -29.44
CA PHE A 186 -0.34 18.47 -30.62
C PHE A 186 -0.66 19.33 -31.85
N LYS A 187 0.33 20.11 -32.33
CA LYS A 187 0.24 20.75 -33.64
C LYS A 187 0.58 19.69 -34.69
N ILE A 188 -0.45 19.05 -35.24
CA ILE A 188 -0.32 18.31 -36.48
C ILE A 188 -0.19 19.35 -37.60
N SER A 189 1.01 19.54 -38.13
CA SER A 189 1.20 20.28 -39.37
C SER A 189 0.93 19.34 -40.56
N PHE A 190 -0.12 19.63 -41.32
CA PHE A 190 -0.33 19.01 -42.62
C PHE A 190 0.64 19.63 -43.62
N VAL A 191 1.40 18.78 -44.33
CA VAL A 191 2.16 19.19 -45.51
C VAL A 191 1.20 19.13 -46.68
N GLU A 192 0.79 20.30 -47.19
CA GLU A 192 0.06 20.39 -48.45
C GLU A 192 1.03 20.03 -49.58
N TYR A 193 0.71 18.97 -50.33
CA TYR A 193 1.38 18.69 -51.59
C TYR A 193 0.64 19.47 -52.67
N GLU A 194 1.26 20.55 -53.16
CA GLU A 194 0.82 21.19 -54.40
C GLU A 194 0.92 20.18 -55.54
N THR A 195 -0.16 20.04 -56.31
CA THR A 195 -0.25 19.21 -57.51
C THR A 195 -0.25 20.09 -58.74
#